data_AF-W2SPK7-F1
#
_entry.id   AF-W2SPK7-F1
#
_cell.length_a   1.000
_cell.length_b   1.000
_cell.length_c   1.000
_cell.angle_alpha   90.00
_cell.angle_beta   90.00
_cell.angle_gamma   90.00
#
_symmetry.space_group_name_H-M   'P 1'
#
loop_
_entity.id
_entity.type
_entity.pdbx_description
1 polymer ?
#
loop_
_entity_poly.entity_id
_entity_poly.type
_entity_poly.pdbx_seq_one_letter_code
_entity_poly.pdbx_strand_id
1 'polypeptide(L)'
;MNLYTPAGGLFETHVTWEDIEEDMQRELNTTASFGPKKIAKNIGDGNGFMSRIILIDPDWQHKDRELPEKFVVKILTQLTLQQFTENVSKENNIGNNFTSEEMRAAIDYRQKLAHNTEVTVYDHLRNLPEGKVPHPKIYYMRKFSEYNQIKGYIIMDYADNVKTFPIYQNIKPNILHSKAAFELMSLKFTQEEKEMFTENPFTERFAILYTEETIRSTVALFRLFIGDKLTDKADKMEQILSDLVDLPWVDQLADEIGVR
;
A
#
# COMPACT_ATOMS: atom_id res chain seq x y z
N MET A 1 -8.53 -13.98 13.73
CA MET A 1 -9.14 -12.85 13.01
C MET A 1 -8.20 -12.44 11.88
N ASN A 2 -8.70 -11.87 10.78
CA ASN A 2 -7.93 -11.60 9.56
C ASN A 2 -8.27 -10.22 8.98
N LEU A 3 -7.52 -9.77 7.98
CA LEU A 3 -7.68 -8.45 7.33
C LEU A 3 -8.77 -8.41 6.25
N TYR A 4 -9.42 -9.54 5.99
CA TYR A 4 -10.44 -9.71 4.96
C TYR A 4 -11.85 -9.92 5.50
N THR A 5 -12.03 -9.94 6.82
CA THR A 5 -13.35 -9.98 7.47
C THR A 5 -13.69 -8.57 7.96
N PRO A 6 -14.84 -8.00 7.54
CA PRO A 6 -15.34 -6.74 8.07
C PRO A 6 -15.44 -6.73 9.61
N ALA A 7 -15.22 -5.56 10.20
CA ALA A 7 -15.33 -5.31 11.64
C ALA A 7 -15.94 -3.93 11.93
N GLY A 8 -16.14 -3.61 13.21
CA GLY A 8 -16.85 -2.40 13.64
C GLY A 8 -16.03 -1.10 13.64
N GLY A 9 -14.79 -1.11 13.15
CA GLY A 9 -13.92 0.07 13.10
C GLY A 9 -14.15 0.96 11.88
N LEU A 10 -13.20 1.85 11.63
CA LEU A 10 -13.21 2.80 10.52
C LEU A 10 -13.26 2.05 9.19
N PHE A 11 -14.27 2.37 8.36
CA PHE A 11 -14.48 1.77 7.04
C PHE A 11 -14.43 0.24 7.06
N GLU A 12 -15.13 -0.36 8.03
CA GLU A 12 -15.26 -1.81 8.21
C GLU A 12 -13.95 -2.52 8.60
N THR A 13 -12.91 -1.77 8.99
CA THR A 13 -11.65 -2.34 9.48
C THR A 13 -11.71 -2.63 10.98
N HIS A 14 -10.64 -3.20 11.54
CA HIS A 14 -10.50 -3.44 12.98
C HIS A 14 -9.97 -2.24 13.77
N VAL A 15 -9.59 -1.17 13.09
CA VAL A 15 -9.00 0.03 13.70
C VAL A 15 -10.11 1.03 14.01
N THR A 16 -10.19 1.48 15.26
CA THR A 16 -11.27 2.35 15.74
C THR A 16 -10.81 3.80 15.87
N TRP A 17 -11.74 4.70 16.19
CA TRP A 17 -11.41 6.09 16.50
C TRP A 17 -10.51 6.21 17.73
N GLU A 18 -10.76 5.39 18.74
CA GLU A 18 -10.01 5.37 19.99
C GLU A 18 -8.56 4.98 19.75
N ASP A 19 -8.30 3.96 18.92
CA ASP A 19 -6.92 3.58 18.56
C ASP A 19 -6.14 4.77 17.98
N ILE A 20 -6.77 5.53 17.08
CA ILE A 20 -6.14 6.67 16.40
C ILE A 20 -5.99 7.86 17.34
N GLU A 21 -6.99 8.15 18.18
CA GLU A 21 -6.95 9.25 19.14
C GLU A 21 -5.86 9.05 20.18
N GLU A 22 -5.80 7.86 20.81
CA GLU A 22 -4.81 7.54 21.84
C GLU A 22 -3.38 7.64 21.31
N ASP A 23 -3.15 7.14 20.09
CA ASP A 23 -1.84 7.23 19.46
C ASP A 23 -1.49 8.69 19.11
N MET A 24 -2.42 9.47 18.55
CA MET A 24 -2.18 10.87 18.25
C MET A 24 -1.96 11.73 19.51
N GLN A 25 -2.72 11.51 20.57
CA GLN A 25 -2.52 12.17 21.86
C GLN A 25 -1.13 11.91 22.41
N ARG A 26 -0.68 10.65 22.38
CA ARG A 26 0.65 10.27 22.84
C ARG A 26 1.75 10.90 21.97
N GLU A 27 1.68 10.75 20.65
CA GLU A 27 2.74 11.21 19.75
C GLU A 27 2.82 12.75 19.66
N LEU A 28 1.69 13.45 19.81
CA LEU A 28 1.65 14.92 19.89
C LEU A 28 1.80 15.45 21.33
N ASN A 29 1.88 14.54 22.30
CA ASN A 29 1.97 14.81 23.74
C ASN A 29 0.86 15.77 24.25
N THR A 30 -0.34 15.67 23.70
CA THR A 30 -1.47 16.58 23.95
C THR A 30 -2.54 15.94 24.85
N THR A 31 -3.28 16.76 25.59
CA THR A 31 -4.49 16.33 26.31
C THR A 31 -5.77 16.61 25.52
N ALA A 32 -5.66 17.15 24.30
CA ALA A 32 -6.80 17.38 23.41
C ALA A 32 -7.39 16.05 22.92
N SER A 33 -8.70 16.02 22.70
CA SER A 33 -9.42 14.84 22.19
C SER A 33 -10.16 15.14 20.90
N PHE A 34 -10.53 14.12 20.14
CA PHE A 34 -11.36 14.29 18.96
C PHE A 34 -12.77 14.68 19.36
N GLY A 35 -13.32 15.66 18.64
CA GLY A 35 -14.62 16.21 18.94
C GLY A 35 -15.80 15.38 18.46
N PRO A 36 -17.02 15.84 18.76
CA PRO A 36 -18.25 15.22 18.29
C PRO A 36 -18.48 15.42 16.78
N LYS A 37 -17.82 16.39 16.14
CA LYS A 37 -17.94 16.66 14.70
C LYS A 37 -16.77 16.09 13.88
N LYS A 38 -15.99 15.17 14.46
CA LYS A 38 -14.91 14.47 13.74
C LYS A 38 -15.43 13.79 12.47
N ILE A 39 -14.63 13.81 11.42
CA ILE A 39 -14.97 13.26 10.11
C ILE A 39 -13.86 12.34 9.65
N ALA A 40 -14.23 11.18 9.12
CA ALA A 40 -13.34 10.30 8.38
C ALA A 40 -13.85 10.18 6.94
N LYS A 41 -12.97 10.42 5.96
CA LYS A 41 -13.28 10.27 4.53
C LYS A 41 -12.27 9.35 3.89
N ASN A 42 -12.72 8.29 3.23
CA ASN A 42 -11.84 7.47 2.41
C ASN A 42 -11.49 8.24 1.12
N ILE A 43 -10.24 8.64 1.02
CA ILE A 43 -9.66 9.35 -0.13
C ILE A 43 -8.84 8.42 -1.03
N GLY A 44 -8.72 7.14 -0.63
CA GLY A 44 -8.03 6.10 -1.40
C GLY A 44 -8.93 5.33 -2.35
N ASP A 45 -10.26 5.46 -2.28
CA ASP A 45 -11.14 4.69 -3.17
C ASP A 45 -10.84 4.98 -4.66
N GLY A 46 -10.68 3.90 -5.44
CA GLY A 46 -10.26 3.96 -6.84
C GLY A 46 -8.76 4.15 -7.07
N ASN A 47 -7.98 4.47 -6.03
CA ASN A 47 -6.53 4.71 -6.11
C ASN A 47 -5.69 3.76 -5.23
N GLY A 48 -6.27 3.25 -4.13
CA GLY A 48 -5.65 2.32 -3.20
C GLY A 48 -6.09 0.89 -3.49
N PHE A 49 -5.14 -0.04 -3.57
CA PHE A 49 -5.42 -1.43 -3.91
C PHE A 49 -5.57 -2.33 -2.66
N MET A 50 -4.66 -2.18 -1.69
CA MET A 50 -4.54 -3.07 -0.51
C MET A 50 -4.66 -2.32 0.83
N SER A 51 -5.26 -1.13 0.82
CA SER A 51 -5.41 -0.31 2.03
C SER A 51 -6.62 0.60 1.89
N ARG A 52 -7.15 1.05 3.04
CA ARG A 52 -8.04 2.21 3.10
C ARG A 52 -7.18 3.42 3.43
N ILE A 53 -7.26 4.48 2.63
CA ILE A 53 -6.53 5.73 2.86
C ILE A 53 -7.55 6.74 3.35
N ILE A 54 -7.49 7.07 4.63
CA ILE A 54 -8.55 7.82 5.30
C ILE A 54 -8.01 9.20 5.68
N LEU A 55 -8.64 10.25 5.17
CA LEU A 55 -8.46 11.61 5.66
C LEU A 55 -9.28 11.79 6.94
N ILE A 56 -8.60 12.13 8.02
CA ILE A 56 -9.20 12.43 9.31
C ILE A 56 -9.23 13.95 9.51
N ASP A 57 -10.43 14.46 9.79
CA ASP A 57 -10.65 15.75 10.42
C ASP A 57 -11.07 15.48 11.87
N PRO A 58 -10.16 15.66 12.84
CA PRO A 58 -10.36 15.22 14.22
C PRO A 58 -11.35 16.09 15.00
N ASP A 59 -11.69 17.30 14.53
CA ASP A 59 -12.46 18.28 15.32
C ASP A 59 -11.87 18.44 16.74
N TRP A 60 -10.55 18.64 16.83
CA TRP A 60 -9.83 18.71 18.12
C TRP A 60 -10.48 19.65 19.14
N GLN A 61 -10.80 19.12 20.32
CA GLN A 61 -11.36 19.86 21.46
C GLN A 61 -10.31 20.06 22.55
N HIS A 62 -10.50 21.09 23.38
CA HIS A 62 -9.63 21.38 24.54
C HIS A 62 -8.14 21.48 24.18
N LYS A 63 -7.83 22.10 23.03
CA LYS A 63 -6.45 22.26 22.53
C LYS A 63 -5.56 22.93 23.58
N ASP A 64 -4.47 22.27 23.94
CA ASP A 64 -3.40 22.78 24.79
C ASP A 64 -2.17 23.23 23.97
N ARG A 65 -2.16 22.98 22.66
CA ARG A 65 -1.09 23.32 21.72
C ARG A 65 -1.59 23.40 20.28
N GLU A 66 -0.69 23.75 19.37
CA GLU A 66 -0.91 23.61 17.93
C GLU A 66 -0.94 22.13 17.54
N LEU A 67 -2.01 21.74 16.84
CA LEU A 67 -2.29 20.36 16.43
C LEU A 67 -2.64 20.34 14.94
N PRO A 68 -2.37 19.24 14.22
CA PRO A 68 -2.71 19.13 12.80
C PRO A 68 -4.21 19.26 12.60
N GLU A 69 -4.62 20.13 11.68
CA GLU A 69 -6.03 20.31 11.32
C GLU A 69 -6.59 19.04 10.67
N LYS A 70 -5.80 18.37 9.84
CA LYS A 70 -6.13 17.11 9.18
C LYS A 70 -4.90 16.23 9.07
N PHE A 71 -5.11 14.93 9.01
CA PHE A 71 -4.04 13.96 8.78
C PHE A 71 -4.59 12.73 8.06
N VAL A 72 -3.70 11.90 7.52
CA VAL A 72 -4.06 10.67 6.82
C VAL A 72 -3.76 9.47 7.70
N VAL A 73 -4.69 8.53 7.73
CA VAL A 73 -4.50 7.18 8.27
C VAL A 73 -4.57 6.19 7.12
N LYS A 74 -3.45 5.51 6.84
CA LYS A 74 -3.40 4.35 5.94
C LYS A 74 -3.64 3.09 6.77
N ILE A 75 -4.76 2.42 6.57
CA ILE A 75 -5.09 1.16 7.26
C ILE A 75 -4.95 0.01 6.28
N LEU A 76 -4.11 -0.97 6.62
CA LEU A 76 -3.94 -2.16 5.81
C LEU A 76 -5.20 -3.05 5.90
N THR A 77 -5.79 -3.39 4.75
CA THR A 77 -6.97 -4.28 4.69
C THR A 77 -7.13 -4.87 3.29
N GLN A 78 -7.74 -6.05 3.21
CA GLN A 78 -8.11 -6.67 1.93
C GLN A 78 -9.48 -6.25 1.40
N LEU A 79 -10.28 -5.53 2.20
CA LEU A 79 -11.65 -5.18 1.82
C LEU A 79 -11.71 -4.36 0.52
N THR A 80 -10.71 -3.51 0.27
CA THR A 80 -10.63 -2.74 -0.98
C THR A 80 -10.42 -3.64 -2.21
N LEU A 81 -9.52 -4.62 -2.11
CA LEU A 81 -9.30 -5.62 -3.16
C LEU A 81 -10.55 -6.45 -3.42
N GLN A 82 -11.25 -6.85 -2.36
CA GLN A 82 -12.46 -7.66 -2.48
C GLN A 82 -13.57 -6.88 -3.16
N GLN A 83 -13.81 -5.65 -2.73
CA GLN A 83 -14.77 -4.76 -3.38
C GLN A 83 -14.45 -4.58 -4.87
N PHE A 84 -13.18 -4.35 -5.21
CA PHE A 84 -12.76 -4.21 -6.60
C PHE A 84 -12.99 -5.49 -7.41
N THR A 85 -12.47 -6.63 -6.94
CA THR A 85 -12.57 -7.91 -7.65
C THR A 85 -14.01 -8.41 -7.76
N GLU A 86 -14.85 -8.17 -6.76
CA GLU A 86 -16.28 -8.48 -6.82
C GLU A 86 -17.00 -7.63 -7.87
N ASN A 87 -16.75 -6.33 -7.92
CA ASN A 87 -17.36 -5.44 -8.91
C ASN A 87 -16.97 -5.88 -10.32
N VAL A 88 -15.68 -6.10 -10.54
CA VAL A 88 -15.15 -6.57 -11.82
C VAL A 88 -15.74 -7.92 -12.23
N SER A 89 -15.82 -8.88 -11.30
CA SER A 89 -16.42 -10.20 -11.54
C SER A 89 -17.91 -10.10 -11.92
N LYS A 90 -18.68 -9.28 -11.19
CA LYS A 90 -20.12 -9.07 -11.44
C LYS A 90 -20.38 -8.37 -12.76
N GLU A 91 -19.65 -7.29 -13.06
CA GLU A 91 -19.82 -6.51 -14.29
C GLU A 91 -19.48 -7.32 -15.55
N ASN A 92 -18.51 -8.23 -15.46
CA ASN A 92 -17.98 -8.95 -16.61
C ASN A 92 -18.42 -10.43 -16.66
N ASN A 93 -19.20 -10.89 -15.68
CA ASN A 93 -19.66 -12.28 -15.56
C ASN A 93 -18.50 -13.30 -15.62
N ILE A 94 -17.39 -13.00 -14.94
CA ILE A 94 -16.21 -13.86 -14.82
C ILE A 94 -16.04 -14.36 -13.38
N GLY A 95 -15.38 -15.50 -13.18
CA GLY A 95 -15.07 -16.02 -11.84
C GLY A 95 -14.19 -15.07 -11.03
N ASN A 96 -14.26 -15.15 -9.69
CA ASN A 96 -13.43 -14.35 -8.78
C ASN A 96 -12.52 -15.22 -7.90
N ASN A 97 -11.29 -15.42 -8.34
CA ASN A 97 -10.33 -16.30 -7.65
C ASN A 97 -9.78 -15.70 -6.35
N PHE A 98 -9.92 -14.38 -6.18
CA PHE A 98 -9.57 -13.66 -4.96
C PHE A 98 -10.49 -13.95 -3.78
N THR A 99 -11.58 -14.68 -4.00
CA THR A 99 -12.53 -15.06 -2.94
C THR A 99 -12.19 -16.36 -2.23
N SER A 100 -11.29 -17.19 -2.78
CA SER A 100 -10.90 -18.44 -2.16
C SER A 100 -10.20 -18.21 -0.80
N GLU A 101 -10.48 -19.05 0.18
CA GLU A 101 -9.91 -18.90 1.53
C GLU A 101 -8.38 -18.98 1.52
N GLU A 102 -7.83 -19.89 0.71
CA GLU A 102 -6.39 -20.04 0.53
C GLU A 102 -5.75 -18.75 -0.01
N MET A 103 -6.33 -18.15 -1.06
CA MET A 103 -5.81 -16.92 -1.63
C MET A 103 -5.92 -15.75 -0.65
N ARG A 104 -7.05 -15.62 0.06
CA ARG A 104 -7.25 -14.57 1.09
C ARG A 104 -6.24 -14.69 2.23
N ALA A 105 -6.02 -15.91 2.73
CA ALA A 105 -5.04 -16.17 3.78
C ALA A 105 -3.60 -15.90 3.31
N ALA A 106 -3.26 -16.31 2.09
CA ALA A 106 -1.95 -16.08 1.51
C ALA A 106 -1.67 -14.58 1.27
N ILE A 107 -2.68 -13.82 0.83
CA ILE A 107 -2.59 -12.36 0.70
C ILE A 107 -2.49 -11.71 2.10
N ASP A 108 -3.22 -12.19 3.09
CA ASP A 108 -3.24 -11.64 4.47
C ASP A 108 -1.84 -11.67 5.07
N TYR A 109 -1.21 -12.83 5.01
CA TYR A 109 0.15 -13.03 5.48
C TYR A 109 1.15 -12.11 4.76
N ARG A 110 1.12 -12.10 3.42
CA ARG A 110 2.06 -11.29 2.62
C ARG A 110 1.89 -9.79 2.84
N GLN A 111 0.66 -9.31 2.93
CA GLN A 111 0.38 -7.89 3.15
C GLN A 111 0.86 -7.42 4.53
N LYS A 112 0.69 -8.23 5.58
CA LYS A 112 1.20 -7.91 6.91
C LYS A 112 2.72 -7.75 6.93
N LEU A 113 3.43 -8.64 6.25
CA LEU A 113 4.88 -8.55 6.08
C LEU A 113 5.27 -7.29 5.29
N ALA A 114 4.57 -6.99 4.18
CA ALA A 114 4.83 -5.80 3.38
C ALA A 114 4.60 -4.50 4.18
N HIS A 115 3.53 -4.44 4.98
CA HIS A 115 3.26 -3.32 5.88
C HIS A 115 4.35 -3.15 6.94
N ASN A 116 4.78 -4.24 7.58
CA ASN A 116 5.87 -4.16 8.57
C ASN A 116 7.20 -3.72 7.93
N THR A 117 7.45 -4.10 6.68
CA THR A 117 8.59 -3.64 5.89
C THR A 117 8.47 -2.15 5.59
N GLU A 118 7.30 -1.68 5.16
CA GLU A 118 6.99 -0.26 4.93
C GLU A 118 7.20 0.58 6.20
N VAL A 119 6.73 0.11 7.35
CA VAL A 119 6.97 0.79 8.65
C VAL A 119 8.46 0.90 8.95
N THR A 120 9.24 -0.15 8.69
CA THR A 120 10.70 -0.12 8.89
C THR A 120 11.35 0.92 7.98
N VAL A 121 10.96 0.98 6.70
CA VAL A 121 11.47 2.01 5.77
C VAL A 121 11.13 3.42 6.26
N TYR A 122 9.89 3.67 6.70
CA TYR A 122 9.50 4.99 7.22
C TYR A 122 10.21 5.36 8.52
N ASP A 123 10.53 4.39 9.39
CA ASP A 123 11.30 4.65 10.60
C ASP A 123 12.74 5.09 10.27
N HIS A 124 13.37 4.51 9.24
CA HIS A 124 14.65 5.02 8.74
C HIS A 124 14.52 6.39 8.08
N LEU A 125 13.47 6.61 7.29
CA LEU A 125 13.24 7.89 6.60
C LEU A 125 13.06 9.05 7.57
N ARG A 126 12.25 8.88 8.62
CA ARG A 126 12.02 9.96 9.60
C ARG A 126 13.28 10.35 10.37
N ASN A 127 14.31 9.49 10.37
CA ASN A 127 15.60 9.73 11.01
C ASN A 127 16.64 10.38 10.06
N LEU A 128 16.29 10.58 8.78
CA LEU A 128 17.14 11.33 7.86
C LEU A 128 17.08 12.84 8.14
N PRO A 129 18.15 13.60 7.84
CA PRO A 129 18.08 15.05 7.89
C PRO A 129 16.98 15.60 6.99
N GLU A 130 16.26 16.61 7.50
CA GLU A 130 15.16 17.25 6.79
C GLU A 130 15.57 17.69 5.36
N GLY A 131 14.67 17.46 4.39
CA GLY A 131 14.87 17.85 3.00
C GLY A 131 15.77 16.93 2.16
N LYS A 132 16.39 15.89 2.73
CA LYS A 132 17.17 14.89 1.94
C LYS A 132 16.28 14.02 1.08
N VAL A 133 15.21 13.52 1.67
CA VAL A 133 14.17 12.77 0.99
C VAL A 133 12.84 13.44 1.32
N PRO A 134 12.10 13.93 0.32
CA PRO A 134 10.77 14.49 0.57
C PRO A 134 9.82 13.34 0.95
N HIS A 135 9.29 13.39 2.17
CA HIS A 135 8.26 12.48 2.66
C HIS A 135 7.30 13.25 3.59
N PRO A 136 6.03 12.81 3.71
CA PRO A 136 5.12 13.39 4.70
C PRO A 136 5.67 13.13 6.11
N LYS A 137 5.40 14.04 7.05
CA LYS A 137 5.69 13.79 8.46
C LYS A 137 4.91 12.56 8.90
N ILE A 138 5.58 11.61 9.51
CA ILE A 138 4.96 10.42 10.09
C ILE A 138 4.70 10.71 11.56
N TYR A 139 3.44 10.68 11.97
CA TYR A 139 3.05 10.84 13.37
C TYR A 139 3.22 9.52 14.12
N TYR A 140 2.68 8.43 13.55
CA TYR A 140 2.68 7.14 14.21
C TYR A 140 2.64 5.99 13.21
N MET A 141 3.14 4.83 13.62
CA MET A 141 3.12 3.60 12.85
C MET A 141 2.87 2.41 13.77
N ARG A 142 1.89 1.56 13.41
CA ARG A 142 1.59 0.33 14.15
C ARG A 142 1.95 -0.89 13.31
N LYS A 143 2.91 -1.70 13.78
CA LYS A 143 3.27 -2.98 13.15
C LYS A 143 2.30 -4.10 13.53
N PHE A 144 2.19 -5.10 12.67
CA PHE A 144 1.63 -6.39 13.03
C PHE A 144 2.62 -7.19 13.88
N SER A 145 2.10 -7.97 14.82
CA SER A 145 2.86 -8.91 15.66
C SER A 145 1.95 -10.06 16.07
N GLU A 146 2.51 -11.02 16.82
CA GLU A 146 1.71 -12.11 17.40
C GLU A 146 0.58 -11.60 18.31
N TYR A 147 0.80 -10.46 18.99
CA TYR A 147 -0.16 -9.82 19.89
C TYR A 147 -1.05 -8.78 19.19
N ASN A 148 -0.67 -8.31 18.00
CA ASN A 148 -1.45 -7.39 17.18
C ASN A 148 -1.58 -7.92 15.76
N GLN A 149 -2.59 -8.77 15.53
CA GLN A 149 -2.75 -9.45 14.24
C GLN A 149 -3.67 -8.71 13.26
N ILE A 150 -4.36 -7.66 13.70
CA ILE A 150 -5.47 -7.05 12.95
C ILE A 150 -5.42 -5.52 12.85
N LYS A 151 -4.57 -4.83 13.63
CA LYS A 151 -4.49 -3.36 13.61
C LYS A 151 -3.13 -2.87 13.13
N GLY A 152 -2.88 -2.94 11.82
CA GLY A 152 -1.71 -2.32 11.19
C GLY A 152 -2.10 -1.06 10.42
N TYR A 153 -1.51 0.06 10.78
CA TYR A 153 -1.77 1.34 10.12
C TYR A 153 -0.61 2.33 10.30
N ILE A 154 -0.63 3.38 9.48
CA ILE A 154 0.32 4.49 9.52
C ILE A 154 -0.47 5.80 9.57
N ILE A 155 -0.09 6.70 10.48
CA ILE A 155 -0.63 8.05 10.60
C ILE A 155 0.42 9.05 10.12
N MET A 156 0.05 9.89 9.17
CA MET A 156 0.98 10.83 8.53
C MET A 156 0.29 12.14 8.13
N ASP A 157 1.08 13.15 7.79
CA ASP A 157 0.58 14.41 7.25
C ASP A 157 -0.30 14.23 6.03
N TYR A 158 -1.34 15.05 5.94
CA TYR A 158 -2.07 15.21 4.70
C TYR A 158 -1.34 16.19 3.78
N ALA A 159 -0.80 15.67 2.67
CA ALA A 159 -0.22 16.50 1.63
C ALA A 159 -1.33 16.98 0.68
N ASP A 160 -1.70 18.25 0.80
CA ASP A 160 -2.64 18.87 -0.13
C ASP A 160 -1.97 19.21 -1.47
N ASN A 161 -2.75 19.31 -2.55
CA ASN A 161 -2.28 19.71 -3.89
C ASN A 161 -1.21 18.79 -4.52
N VAL A 162 -1.29 17.48 -4.27
CA VAL A 162 -0.44 16.49 -4.94
C VAL A 162 -0.77 16.38 -6.43
N LYS A 163 0.26 16.16 -7.26
CA LYS A 163 0.11 15.91 -8.69
C LYS A 163 0.53 14.49 -9.01
N THR A 164 -0.32 13.76 -9.72
CA THR A 164 0.06 12.47 -10.30
C THR A 164 1.10 12.71 -11.38
N PHE A 165 2.22 12.01 -11.30
CA PHE A 165 3.30 12.08 -12.28
C PHE A 165 3.30 10.78 -13.10
N PRO A 166 2.86 10.80 -14.37
CA PRO A 166 2.84 9.60 -15.20
C PRO A 166 4.25 9.07 -15.48
N ILE A 167 4.40 7.75 -15.54
CA ILE A 167 5.69 7.06 -15.74
C ILE A 167 6.41 7.45 -17.04
N TYR A 168 5.68 7.91 -18.05
CA TYR A 168 6.25 8.35 -19.34
C TYR A 168 6.81 9.78 -19.31
N GLN A 169 6.64 10.53 -18.23
CA GLN A 169 7.19 11.88 -18.12
C GLN A 169 8.64 11.86 -17.61
N ASN A 170 9.48 12.69 -18.20
CA ASN A 170 10.87 12.82 -17.77
C ASN A 170 10.97 13.48 -16.39
N ILE A 171 11.68 12.81 -15.49
CA ILE A 171 11.90 13.27 -14.13
C ILE A 171 13.03 14.33 -14.11
N LYS A 172 12.87 15.35 -13.25
CA LYS A 172 13.92 16.37 -13.06
C LYS A 172 15.16 15.78 -12.33
N PRO A 173 16.38 16.24 -12.63
CA PRO A 173 17.62 15.69 -12.06
C PRO A 173 17.70 15.70 -10.52
N ASN A 174 16.96 16.57 -9.84
CA ASN A 174 16.95 16.64 -8.38
C ASN A 174 16.45 15.36 -7.70
N ILE A 175 15.65 14.52 -8.39
CA ILE A 175 15.21 13.22 -7.86
C ILE A 175 16.39 12.25 -7.67
N LEU A 176 17.46 12.39 -8.45
CA LEU A 176 18.65 11.54 -8.31
C LEU A 176 19.34 11.74 -6.95
N HIS A 177 19.28 12.94 -6.37
CA HIS A 177 19.81 13.18 -5.02
C HIS A 177 18.99 12.44 -3.95
N SER A 178 17.65 12.45 -4.07
CA SER A 178 16.79 11.69 -3.17
C SER A 178 17.00 10.18 -3.34
N LYS A 179 17.16 9.69 -4.58
CA LYS A 179 17.53 8.30 -4.83
C LYS A 179 18.85 7.92 -4.15
N ALA A 180 19.90 8.72 -4.32
CA ALA A 180 21.20 8.46 -3.68
C ALA A 180 21.09 8.49 -2.14
N ALA A 181 20.26 9.37 -1.57
CA ALA A 181 20.01 9.39 -0.14
C ALA A 181 19.26 8.13 0.34
N PHE A 182 18.30 7.63 -0.43
CA PHE A 182 17.62 6.36 -0.18
C PHE A 182 18.59 5.16 -0.23
N GLU A 183 19.47 5.10 -1.22
CA GLU A 183 20.47 4.03 -1.35
C GLU A 183 21.49 4.08 -0.20
N LEU A 184 21.93 5.27 0.20
CA LEU A 184 22.81 5.41 1.36
C LEU A 184 22.10 5.01 2.67
N MET A 185 20.80 5.27 2.77
CA MET A 185 19.99 4.88 3.93
C MET A 185 19.91 3.35 4.05
N SER A 186 19.74 2.61 2.95
CA SER A 186 19.63 1.14 3.00
C SER A 186 20.91 0.46 3.52
N LEU A 187 22.07 1.10 3.38
CA LEU A 187 23.33 0.60 3.96
C LEU A 187 23.32 0.58 5.50
N LYS A 188 22.41 1.33 6.13
CA LYS A 188 22.27 1.40 7.59
C LYS A 188 21.32 0.34 8.16
N PHE A 189 20.65 -0.44 7.31
CA PHE A 189 19.76 -1.49 7.78
C PHE A 189 20.56 -2.56 8.52
N THR A 190 20.03 -3.01 9.65
CA THR A 190 20.57 -4.18 10.36
C THR A 190 20.39 -5.44 9.53
N GLN A 191 21.06 -6.53 9.92
CA GLN A 191 20.87 -7.81 9.24
C GLN A 191 19.42 -8.31 9.36
N GLU A 192 18.82 -8.20 10.54
CA GLU A 192 17.42 -8.53 10.79
C GLU A 192 16.46 -7.69 9.94
N GLU A 193 16.79 -6.41 9.71
CA GLU A 193 15.99 -5.56 8.84
C GLU A 193 16.11 -5.93 7.37
N LYS A 194 17.31 -6.29 6.91
CA LYS A 194 17.54 -6.75 5.54
C LYS A 194 16.76 -8.02 5.23
N GLU A 195 16.64 -8.93 6.19
CA GLU A 195 15.85 -10.17 6.06
C GLU A 195 14.33 -9.93 5.90
N MET A 196 13.83 -8.72 6.20
CA MET A 196 12.45 -8.37 5.89
C MET A 196 12.22 -8.09 4.40
N PHE A 197 13.29 -7.72 3.68
CA PHE A 197 13.26 -7.49 2.24
C PHE A 197 13.45 -8.81 1.50
N THR A 198 12.78 -8.93 0.37
CA THR A 198 12.90 -10.09 -0.52
C THR A 198 13.85 -9.73 -1.66
N GLU A 199 14.78 -10.63 -1.96
CA GLU A 199 15.62 -10.53 -3.16
C GLU A 199 14.86 -10.97 -4.43
N ASN A 200 13.76 -11.72 -4.24
CA ASN A 200 12.96 -12.29 -5.33
C ASN A 200 11.49 -11.81 -5.22
N PRO A 201 11.22 -10.50 -5.30
CA PRO A 201 9.89 -9.95 -5.09
C PRO A 201 8.83 -10.56 -6.02
N PHE A 202 9.16 -10.84 -7.27
CA PHE A 202 8.20 -11.36 -8.24
C PHE A 202 7.79 -12.79 -7.87
N THR A 203 8.76 -13.67 -7.62
CA THR A 203 8.50 -15.07 -7.24
C THR A 203 7.90 -15.19 -5.84
N GLU A 204 8.42 -14.47 -4.85
CA GLU A 204 8.00 -14.66 -3.44
C GLU A 204 6.71 -13.89 -3.08
N ARG A 205 6.52 -12.69 -3.64
CA ARG A 205 5.40 -11.80 -3.29
C ARG A 205 4.29 -11.83 -4.32
N PHE A 206 4.62 -11.79 -5.61
CA PHE A 206 3.65 -11.57 -6.67
C PHE A 206 3.19 -12.84 -7.40
N ALA A 207 3.86 -13.98 -7.25
CA ALA A 207 3.51 -15.21 -7.96
C ALA A 207 2.04 -15.62 -7.83
N ILE A 208 1.42 -15.40 -6.67
CA ILE A 208 -0.01 -15.67 -6.47
C ILE A 208 -0.96 -14.83 -7.32
N LEU A 209 -0.51 -13.67 -7.82
CA LEU A 209 -1.26 -12.81 -8.74
C LEU A 209 -1.03 -13.18 -10.21
N TYR A 210 -0.06 -14.06 -10.47
CA TYR A 210 0.40 -14.42 -11.81
C TYR A 210 0.17 -15.92 -12.09
N THR A 211 -0.89 -16.48 -11.52
CA THR A 211 -1.34 -17.82 -11.93
C THR A 211 -1.91 -17.78 -13.35
N GLU A 212 -1.82 -18.88 -14.09
CA GLU A 212 -2.36 -18.97 -15.46
C GLU A 212 -3.82 -18.48 -15.54
N GLU A 213 -4.60 -18.80 -14.51
CA GLU A 213 -6.00 -18.38 -14.37
C GLU A 213 -6.17 -16.87 -14.13
N THR A 214 -5.32 -16.26 -13.30
CA THR A 214 -5.37 -14.82 -13.00
C THR A 214 -4.91 -14.01 -14.20
N ILE A 215 -3.91 -14.51 -14.93
CA ILE A 215 -3.44 -13.83 -16.14
C ILE A 215 -4.50 -13.89 -17.24
N ARG A 216 -5.15 -15.05 -17.46
CA ARG A 216 -6.29 -15.13 -18.40
C ARG A 216 -7.39 -14.15 -18.06
N SER A 217 -7.74 -14.03 -16.77
CA SER A 217 -8.72 -13.03 -16.31
C SER A 217 -8.26 -11.60 -16.60
N THR A 218 -6.97 -11.30 -16.41
CA THR A 218 -6.37 -9.98 -16.68
C THR A 218 -6.41 -9.64 -18.17
N VAL A 219 -6.09 -10.59 -19.05
CA VAL A 219 -6.18 -10.41 -20.51
C VAL A 219 -7.63 -10.18 -20.95
N ALA A 220 -8.59 -10.92 -20.39
CA ALA A 220 -10.00 -10.72 -20.65
C ALA A 220 -10.46 -9.30 -20.25
N LEU A 221 -10.04 -8.83 -19.07
CA LEU A 221 -10.31 -7.45 -18.62
C LEU A 221 -9.68 -6.41 -19.53
N PHE A 222 -8.41 -6.62 -19.91
CA PHE A 222 -7.73 -5.70 -20.81
C PHE A 222 -8.48 -5.57 -22.15
N ARG A 223 -8.98 -6.68 -22.72
CA ARG A 223 -9.82 -6.68 -23.93
C ARG A 223 -11.12 -5.88 -23.73
N LEU A 224 -11.77 -6.01 -22.58
CA LEU A 224 -12.99 -5.26 -22.24
C LEU A 224 -12.72 -3.74 -22.14
N PHE A 225 -11.59 -3.33 -21.54
CA PHE A 225 -11.23 -1.93 -21.38
C PHE A 225 -10.82 -1.24 -22.68
N ILE A 226 -10.10 -1.93 -23.57
CA ILE A 226 -9.57 -1.32 -24.79
C ILE A 226 -10.56 -1.36 -25.97
N GLY A 227 -11.58 -2.24 -25.89
CA GLY A 227 -12.54 -2.49 -26.96
C GLY A 227 -11.87 -2.93 -28.28
N ASP A 228 -12.59 -2.80 -29.39
CA ASP A 228 -12.12 -3.27 -30.71
C ASP A 228 -10.87 -2.56 -31.24
N LYS A 229 -10.47 -1.43 -30.64
CA LYS A 229 -9.39 -0.57 -31.15
C LYS A 229 -8.00 -1.13 -30.96
N LEU A 230 -7.81 -2.03 -30.00
CA LEU A 230 -6.50 -2.59 -29.64
C LEU A 230 -6.54 -4.12 -29.53
N THR A 231 -7.54 -4.78 -30.12
CA THR A 231 -7.68 -6.24 -30.10
C THR A 231 -6.43 -6.93 -30.64
N ASP A 232 -5.86 -6.42 -31.74
CA ASP A 232 -4.63 -6.96 -32.32
C ASP A 232 -3.41 -6.85 -31.37
N LYS A 233 -3.39 -5.83 -30.50
CA LYS A 233 -2.36 -5.66 -29.47
C LYS A 233 -2.60 -6.58 -28.28
N ALA A 234 -3.85 -6.77 -27.87
CA ALA A 234 -4.19 -7.75 -26.83
C ALA A 234 -3.85 -9.18 -27.28
N ASP A 235 -4.12 -9.53 -28.53
CA ASP A 235 -3.79 -10.85 -29.08
C ASP A 235 -2.27 -11.09 -29.10
N LYS A 236 -1.49 -10.08 -29.49
CA LYS A 236 -0.02 -10.15 -29.43
C LYS A 236 0.50 -10.27 -28.00
N MET A 237 -0.09 -9.54 -27.06
CA MET A 237 0.27 -9.62 -25.64
C MET A 237 -0.02 -11.01 -25.08
N GLU A 238 -1.14 -11.62 -25.46
CA GLU A 238 -1.50 -12.98 -25.04
C GLU A 238 -0.52 -14.03 -25.59
N GLN A 239 0.01 -13.84 -26.81
CA GLN A 239 1.00 -14.74 -27.40
C GLN A 239 2.36 -14.75 -26.68
N ILE A 240 2.75 -13.63 -26.07
CA ILE A 240 4.04 -13.49 -25.34
C ILE A 240 3.86 -13.58 -23.83
N LEU A 241 2.65 -13.89 -23.37
CA LEU A 241 2.27 -13.81 -21.97
C LEU A 241 3.10 -14.76 -21.09
N SER A 242 3.41 -15.96 -21.59
CA SER A 242 4.29 -16.91 -20.90
C SER A 242 5.68 -16.34 -20.65
N ASP A 243 6.19 -15.57 -21.61
CA ASP A 243 7.52 -14.98 -21.56
C ASP A 243 7.54 -13.74 -20.65
N LEU A 244 6.41 -13.02 -20.56
CA LEU A 244 6.23 -11.88 -19.65
C LEU A 244 6.07 -12.29 -18.17
N VAL A 245 5.79 -13.58 -17.91
CA VAL A 245 5.49 -14.11 -16.57
C VAL A 245 6.53 -15.15 -16.13
N ASP A 246 7.73 -15.08 -16.69
CA ASP A 246 8.91 -15.77 -16.14
C ASP A 246 9.41 -15.03 -14.89
N LEU A 247 8.72 -15.24 -13.77
CA LEU A 247 9.02 -14.54 -12.51
C LEU A 247 10.47 -14.75 -12.03
N PRO A 248 11.05 -15.97 -12.08
CA PRO A 248 12.46 -16.17 -11.77
C PRO A 248 13.39 -15.36 -12.66
N TRP A 249 13.13 -15.28 -13.97
CA TRP A 249 13.92 -14.44 -14.87
C TRP A 249 13.78 -12.96 -14.53
N VAL A 250 12.56 -12.48 -14.23
CA VAL A 250 12.34 -11.07 -13.86
C VAL A 250 13.04 -10.71 -12.53
N ASP A 251 13.07 -11.61 -11.55
CA ASP A 251 13.83 -11.43 -10.31
C ASP A 251 15.34 -11.26 -10.59
N GLN A 252 15.85 -11.88 -11.65
CA GLN A 252 17.26 -11.80 -12.08
C GLN A 252 17.52 -10.71 -13.13
N LEU A 253 16.53 -9.89 -13.49
CA LEU A 253 16.61 -8.95 -14.60
C LEU A 253 17.82 -8.01 -14.48
N ALA A 254 18.15 -7.56 -13.27
CA ALA A 254 19.30 -6.70 -13.00
C ALA A 254 20.62 -7.33 -13.47
N ASP A 255 20.82 -8.62 -13.20
CA ASP A 255 21.99 -9.37 -13.65
C ASP A 255 21.96 -9.58 -15.17
N GLU A 256 20.80 -9.93 -15.74
CA GLU A 256 20.61 -10.14 -17.17
C GLU A 256 20.91 -8.89 -18.01
N ILE A 257 20.59 -7.70 -17.50
CA ILE A 257 20.86 -6.42 -18.18
C ILE A 257 22.17 -5.75 -17.74
N GLY A 258 22.96 -6.40 -16.87
CA GLY A 258 24.28 -5.92 -16.44
C GLY A 258 24.25 -4.71 -15.50
N VAL A 259 23.20 -4.58 -14.69
CA VAL A 259 23.04 -3.50 -13.69
C VAL A 259 23.16 -4.11 -12.30
N ARG A 260 24.31 -3.89 -11.64
CA ARG A 260 24.51 -4.15 -10.20
C ARG A 260 24.86 -2.87 -9.48
#